data_AF-A0A0N0ME14-F1
#
_entry.id   AF-A0A0N0ME14-F1
#
_cell.length_a   1.000
_cell.length_b   1.000
_cell.length_c   1.000
_cell.angle_alpha   90.00
_cell.angle_beta   90.00
_cell.angle_gamma   90.00
#
_symmetry.space_group_name_H-M   'P 1'
#
loop_
_entity.id
_entity.type
_entity.pdbx_description
1 polymer ?
#
loop_
_entity_poly.entity_id
_entity_poly.type
_entity_poly.pdbx_seq_one_letter_code
_entity_poly.pdbx_strand_id
1 'polypeptide(L)'
;MMDNSRDTEEVLQSIRNLGCGLSMDDFGTGYSSLSRLTRLPLTEIKIDRSFINDFEYDTNAQAVTMAVIGIGSRLGMTVVTEGVETEQQRQLLEELNCDVMQGYLFAKPLAPDDLEKWVRQHKTIKKVPPPVAAAKTVSDKKKSS
;
A
#
# COMPACT_ATOMS: atom_id res chain seq x y z
N MET A 1 7.76 15.91 -6.21
CA MET A 1 8.98 15.09 -6.11
C MET A 1 9.41 15.07 -4.65
N MET A 2 9.42 13.91 -3.98
CA MET A 2 9.86 13.84 -2.57
C MET A 2 11.38 13.98 -2.51
N ASP A 3 11.85 15.10 -1.94
CA ASP A 3 13.26 15.34 -1.69
C ASP A 3 13.75 14.45 -0.54
N ASN A 4 14.86 13.75 -0.75
CA ASN A 4 15.44 12.78 0.18
C ASN A 4 16.36 13.47 1.20
N SER A 5 15.98 14.66 1.66
CA SER A 5 16.69 15.33 2.75
C SER A 5 16.47 14.58 4.06
N ARG A 6 17.46 14.65 4.98
CA ARG A 6 17.32 14.11 6.34
C ARG A 6 16.09 14.68 7.04
N ASP A 7 15.78 15.94 6.78
CA ASP A 7 14.63 16.64 7.33
C ASP A 7 13.31 15.96 6.94
N THR A 8 13.18 15.46 5.70
CA THR A 8 11.99 14.72 5.26
C THR A 8 11.79 13.42 6.06
N GLU A 9 12.86 12.65 6.28
CA GLU A 9 12.78 11.39 7.03
C GLU A 9 12.36 11.62 8.49
N GLU A 10 12.91 12.65 9.13
CA GLU A 10 12.57 13.02 10.52
C GLU A 10 11.11 13.46 10.66
N VAL A 11 10.59 14.24 9.70
CA VAL A 11 9.18 14.64 9.67
C VAL A 11 8.26 13.43 9.49
N LEU A 12 8.57 12.55 8.54
CA LEU A 12 7.78 11.33 8.32
C LEU A 12 7.80 10.42 9.55
N GLN A 13 8.94 10.28 10.22
CA GLN A 13 9.03 9.51 11.46
C GLN A 13 8.22 10.15 12.58
N SER A 14 8.20 11.48 12.67
CA SER A 14 7.38 12.20 13.65
C SER A 14 5.88 11.94 13.43
N ILE A 15 5.42 11.92 12.17
CA ILE A 15 4.03 11.57 11.81
C ILE A 15 3.72 10.12 12.21
N ARG A 16 4.65 9.18 11.98
CA ARG A 16 4.49 7.77 12.42
C ARG A 16 4.39 7.65 13.92
N ASN A 17 5.14 8.44 14.68
CA ASN A 17 5.10 8.44 16.13
C ASN A 17 3.76 8.96 16.69
N LEU A 18 2.98 9.70 15.90
CA LEU A 18 1.59 10.08 16.22
C LEU A 18 0.59 8.92 16.01
N GLY A 19 1.02 7.79 15.46
CA GLY A 19 0.17 6.63 15.16
C GLY A 19 -0.46 6.65 13.76
N CYS A 20 -0.08 7.60 12.90
CA CYS A 20 -0.55 7.65 11.52
C CYS A 20 0.15 6.58 10.66
N GLY A 21 -0.58 5.98 9.72
CA GLY A 21 0.01 5.21 8.62
C GLY A 21 0.61 6.14 7.57
N LEU A 22 1.60 5.65 6.83
CA LEU A 22 2.20 6.35 5.70
C LEU A 22 2.18 5.45 4.47
N SER A 23 1.57 5.95 3.40
CA SER A 23 1.43 5.24 2.13
C SER A 23 2.32 5.85 1.06
N MET A 24 2.93 5.01 0.23
CA MET A 24 3.59 5.42 -1.00
C MET A 24 2.62 5.27 -2.17
N ASP A 25 2.22 6.39 -2.75
CA ASP A 25 1.31 6.41 -3.89
C ASP A 25 2.06 6.24 -5.23
N ASP A 26 1.32 5.90 -6.28
CA ASP A 26 1.81 5.80 -7.66
C ASP A 26 3.04 4.88 -7.82
N PHE A 27 3.08 3.74 -7.12
CA PHE A 27 4.18 2.80 -7.25
C PHE A 27 4.17 2.19 -8.67
N GLY A 28 5.24 2.47 -9.41
CA GLY A 28 5.49 1.92 -10.75
C GLY A 28 5.43 2.92 -11.90
N THR A 29 4.97 4.17 -11.70
CA THR A 29 4.84 5.19 -12.77
C THR A 29 6.03 6.17 -12.87
N GLY A 30 7.23 5.78 -12.41
CA GLY A 30 8.43 6.63 -12.51
C GLY A 30 9.61 6.20 -11.61
N TYR A 31 10.34 7.18 -11.05
CA TYR A 31 11.51 7.00 -10.15
C TYR A 31 11.16 6.44 -8.76
N SER A 32 10.11 5.63 -8.63
CA SER A 32 9.72 4.94 -7.40
C SER A 32 10.77 3.88 -7.07
N SER A 33 11.86 4.33 -6.45
CA SER A 33 13.01 3.47 -6.17
C SER A 33 12.71 2.54 -5.00
N LEU A 34 12.91 1.25 -5.20
CA LEU A 34 12.91 0.24 -4.14
C LEU A 34 13.80 0.64 -2.94
N SER A 35 14.85 1.42 -3.17
CA SER A 35 15.72 1.96 -2.11
C SER A 35 15.01 2.89 -1.14
N ARG A 36 13.90 3.53 -1.55
CA ARG A 36 13.08 4.38 -0.68
C ARG A 36 12.19 3.55 0.24
N LEU A 37 11.67 2.43 -0.26
CA LEU A 37 10.81 1.53 0.54
C LEU A 37 11.53 0.98 1.78
N THR A 38 12.84 0.77 1.70
CA THR A 38 13.62 0.21 2.81
C THR A 38 14.07 1.26 3.83
N ARG A 39 13.99 2.55 3.50
CA ARG A 39 14.47 3.65 4.35
C ARG A 39 13.36 4.46 5.00
N LEU A 40 12.29 4.70 4.25
CA LEU A 40 11.17 5.50 4.72
C LEU A 40 10.30 4.65 5.65
N PRO A 41 9.74 5.24 6.72
CA PRO A 41 8.91 4.51 7.65
C PRO A 41 7.49 4.39 7.07
N LEU A 42 7.33 3.65 5.98
CA LEU A 42 6.06 3.40 5.31
C LEU A 42 5.29 2.25 5.99
N THR A 43 3.97 2.22 5.79
CA THR A 43 3.07 1.13 6.19
C THR A 43 2.32 0.55 5.01
N GLU A 44 2.26 1.26 3.89
CA GLU A 44 1.44 0.90 2.74
C GLU A 44 2.14 1.28 1.42
N ILE A 45 1.92 0.48 0.39
CA ILE A 45 2.34 0.75 -0.99
C ILE A 45 1.10 0.61 -1.88
N LYS A 46 0.86 1.59 -2.74
CA LYS A 46 -0.22 1.58 -3.73
C LYS A 46 0.34 1.34 -5.13
N ILE A 47 -0.03 0.24 -5.75
CA ILE A 47 0.29 -0.08 -7.14
C ILE A 47 -0.65 0.72 -8.02
N ASP A 48 -0.09 1.55 -8.89
CA ASP A 48 -0.86 2.43 -9.77
C ASP A 48 -1.74 1.64 -10.74
N ARG A 49 -2.90 2.21 -11.05
CA ARG A 49 -3.90 1.62 -11.96
C ARG A 49 -3.37 1.28 -13.36
N SER A 50 -2.32 1.93 -13.84
CA SER A 50 -1.72 1.62 -15.14
C SER A 50 -1.19 0.18 -15.23
N PHE A 51 -0.86 -0.44 -14.10
CA PHE A 51 -0.49 -1.87 -14.03
C PHE A 51 -1.71 -2.79 -13.99
N ILE A 52 -2.90 -2.26 -13.66
CA ILE A 52 -4.11 -3.06 -13.46
C ILE A 52 -5.02 -3.06 -14.70
N ASN A 53 -5.01 -2.00 -15.51
CA ASN A 53 -5.90 -1.83 -16.68
C ASN A 53 -5.96 -3.05 -17.63
N ASP A 54 -4.81 -3.65 -17.96
CA ASP A 54 -4.70 -4.81 -18.88
C ASP A 54 -4.13 -6.07 -18.17
N PHE A 55 -4.26 -6.11 -16.85
CA PHE A 55 -3.61 -7.08 -15.98
C PHE A 55 -3.96 -8.53 -16.29
N GLU A 56 -5.17 -8.82 -16.78
CA GLU A 56 -5.56 -10.20 -17.08
C GLU A 56 -4.83 -10.79 -18.30
N TYR A 57 -4.28 -9.92 -19.16
CA TYR A 57 -3.65 -10.31 -20.42
C TYR A 57 -2.16 -9.99 -20.49
N ASP A 58 -1.65 -9.14 -19.59
CA ASP A 58 -0.24 -8.77 -19.53
C ASP A 58 0.53 -9.55 -18.45
N THR A 59 1.30 -10.55 -18.88
CA THR A 59 2.14 -11.37 -18.00
C THR A 59 3.26 -10.57 -17.33
N ASN A 60 3.72 -9.47 -17.94
CA ASN A 60 4.71 -8.60 -17.31
C ASN A 60 4.08 -7.79 -16.18
N ALA A 61 2.87 -7.25 -16.40
CA ALA A 61 2.12 -6.57 -15.35
C ALA A 61 1.85 -7.51 -14.16
N GLN A 62 1.45 -8.76 -14.44
CA GLN A 62 1.30 -9.80 -13.40
C GLN A 62 2.59 -10.06 -12.63
N ALA A 63 3.72 -10.22 -13.33
CA ALA A 63 5.01 -10.46 -12.70
C ALA A 63 5.48 -9.30 -11.81
N VAL A 64 5.28 -8.06 -12.27
CA VAL A 64 5.61 -6.85 -11.48
C VAL A 64 4.72 -6.75 -10.26
N THR A 65 3.40 -6.88 -10.40
CA THR A 65 2.44 -6.84 -9.29
C THR A 65 2.76 -7.93 -8.25
N MET A 66 3.03 -9.17 -8.68
CA MET A 66 3.44 -10.25 -7.79
C MET A 66 4.74 -9.91 -7.04
N ALA A 67 5.72 -9.31 -7.70
CA ALA A 67 6.96 -8.90 -7.07
C ALA A 67 6.72 -7.82 -6.00
N VAL A 68 5.87 -6.83 -6.29
CA VAL A 68 5.54 -5.74 -5.35
C VAL A 68 4.77 -6.27 -4.14
N ILE A 69 3.79 -7.16 -4.34
CA ILE A 69 3.10 -7.86 -3.24
C ILE A 69 4.12 -8.61 -2.37
N GLY A 70 5.04 -9.32 -3.01
CA GLY A 70 6.11 -10.03 -2.30
C GLY A 70 7.05 -9.13 -1.51
N ILE A 71 7.35 -7.93 -2.01
CA ILE A 71 8.16 -6.92 -1.31
C ILE A 71 7.39 -6.36 -0.12
N GLY A 72 6.15 -5.92 -0.32
CA GLY A 72 5.31 -5.36 0.74
C GLY A 72 5.16 -6.32 1.91
N SER A 73 4.80 -7.57 1.63
CA SER A 73 4.70 -8.63 2.64
C SER A 73 5.98 -8.81 3.47
N ARG A 74 7.15 -8.83 2.82
CA ARG A 74 8.46 -8.99 3.50
C ARG A 74 8.88 -7.78 4.31
N LEU A 75 8.45 -6.59 3.90
CA LEU A 75 8.71 -5.34 4.61
C LEU A 75 7.64 -5.02 5.67
N GLY A 76 6.62 -5.88 5.82
CA GLY A 76 5.51 -5.65 6.75
C GLY A 76 4.61 -4.48 6.33
N MET A 77 4.50 -4.23 5.03
CA MET A 77 3.66 -3.19 4.44
C MET A 77 2.41 -3.82 3.81
N THR A 78 1.28 -3.12 3.90
CA THR A 78 0.05 -3.45 3.17
C THR A 78 0.21 -3.05 1.71
N VAL A 79 -0.17 -3.91 0.77
CA VAL A 79 -0.18 -3.59 -0.66
C VAL A 79 -1.60 -3.37 -1.14
N VAL A 80 -1.83 -2.18 -1.69
CA VAL A 80 -3.09 -1.78 -2.31
C VAL A 80 -2.91 -1.80 -3.83
N THR A 81 -3.82 -2.43 -4.57
CA THR A 81 -3.90 -2.28 -6.03
C THR A 81 -5.01 -1.30 -6.41
N GLU A 82 -4.68 -0.34 -7.26
CA GLU A 82 -5.65 0.64 -7.75
C GLU A 82 -6.21 0.28 -9.12
N GLY A 83 -7.42 0.72 -9.43
CA GLY A 83 -8.02 0.55 -10.75
C GLY A 83 -8.57 -0.85 -11.02
N VAL A 84 -8.97 -1.59 -9.99
CA VAL A 84 -9.68 -2.87 -10.19
C VAL A 84 -11.10 -2.60 -10.69
N GLU A 85 -11.39 -2.98 -11.92
CA GLU A 85 -12.66 -2.72 -12.60
C GLU A 85 -13.42 -4.01 -12.97
N THR A 86 -12.74 -5.15 -13.06
CA THR A 86 -13.34 -6.44 -13.44
C THR A 86 -13.23 -7.49 -12.33
N GLU A 87 -14.20 -8.41 -12.29
CA GLU A 87 -14.15 -9.56 -11.37
C GLU A 87 -12.96 -10.48 -11.70
N GLN A 88 -12.52 -10.53 -12.96
CA GLN A 88 -11.35 -11.31 -13.36
C GLN A 88 -10.04 -10.72 -12.79
N GLN A 89 -9.87 -9.39 -12.83
CA GLN A 89 -8.77 -8.71 -12.14
C GLN A 89 -8.76 -9.03 -10.65
N ARG A 90 -9.93 -8.91 -10.00
CA ARG A 90 -10.08 -9.21 -8.57
C ARG A 90 -9.66 -10.64 -8.25
N GLN A 91 -10.16 -11.63 -8.99
CA GLN A 91 -9.82 -13.05 -8.75
C GLN A 91 -8.33 -13.31 -8.88
N LEU A 92 -7.70 -12.81 -9.94
CA LEU A 92 -6.25 -12.95 -10.12
C LEU A 92 -5.46 -12.26 -9.00
N LEU A 93 -5.91 -11.09 -8.54
CA LEU A 93 -5.29 -10.40 -7.41
C LEU A 93 -5.48 -11.13 -6.06
N GLU A 94 -6.62 -11.80 -5.87
CA GLU A 94 -6.88 -12.66 -4.71
C GLU A 94 -5.92 -13.87 -4.71
N GLU A 95 -5.70 -14.49 -5.88
CA GLU A 95 -4.74 -15.59 -6.06
C GLU A 95 -3.29 -15.16 -5.77
N LEU A 96 -2.94 -13.92 -6.10
CA LEU A 96 -1.65 -13.33 -5.76
C LEU A 96 -1.54 -12.91 -4.28
N ASN A 97 -2.58 -13.09 -3.47
CA ASN A 97 -2.66 -12.66 -2.07
C ASN A 97 -2.45 -11.15 -1.89
N CYS A 98 -3.03 -10.34 -2.78
CA CYS A 98 -3.07 -8.90 -2.59
C CYS A 98 -3.92 -8.53 -1.36
N ASP A 99 -3.42 -7.62 -0.52
CA ASP A 99 -4.06 -7.30 0.77
C ASP A 99 -5.34 -6.48 0.59
N VAL A 100 -5.29 -5.46 -0.28
CA VAL A 100 -6.36 -4.48 -0.47
C VAL A 100 -6.50 -4.16 -1.95
N MET A 101 -7.75 -4.07 -2.41
CA MET A 101 -8.08 -3.74 -3.80
C MET A 101 -8.98 -2.51 -3.81
N GLN A 102 -8.66 -1.55 -4.69
CA GLN A 102 -9.42 -0.33 -4.90
C GLN A 102 -9.76 -0.20 -6.38
N GLY A 103 -11.00 0.12 -6.69
CA GLY A 103 -11.40 0.44 -8.05
C GLY A 103 -12.91 0.42 -8.25
N TYR A 104 -13.31 0.69 -9.49
CA TYR A 104 -14.72 0.88 -9.85
C TYR A 104 -15.55 -0.40 -9.78
N LEU A 105 -14.91 -1.57 -9.68
CA LEU A 105 -15.60 -2.82 -9.35
C LEU A 105 -16.34 -2.71 -8.00
N PHE A 106 -15.74 -2.01 -7.02
CA PHE A 106 -16.29 -1.88 -5.68
C PHE A 106 -17.19 -0.65 -5.56
N ALA A 107 -16.64 0.52 -5.91
CA ALA A 107 -17.35 1.79 -5.93
C ALA A 107 -16.57 2.82 -6.75
N LYS A 108 -17.29 3.70 -7.45
CA LYS A 108 -16.73 4.96 -7.95
C LYS A 108 -16.54 5.95 -6.79
N PRO A 109 -15.75 7.04 -6.94
CA PRO A 109 -15.72 8.11 -5.95
C PRO A 109 -17.13 8.59 -5.61
N LEU A 110 -17.47 8.56 -4.32
CA LEU A 110 -18.81 8.87 -3.82
C LEU A 110 -18.82 10.25 -3.19
N ALA A 111 -19.96 10.94 -3.29
CA ALA A 111 -20.24 12.09 -2.45
C ALA A 111 -20.33 11.64 -0.97
N PRO A 112 -20.08 12.53 0.01
CA PRO A 112 -20.10 12.17 1.43
C PRO A 112 -21.36 11.43 1.88
N ASP A 113 -22.54 11.90 1.45
CA ASP A 113 -23.83 11.29 1.82
C ASP A 113 -24.02 9.88 1.22
N ASP A 114 -23.46 9.65 0.03
CA ASP A 114 -23.53 8.36 -0.64
C ASP A 114 -22.50 7.38 -0.07
N LEU A 115 -21.33 7.87 0.36
CA LEU A 115 -20.35 7.07 1.09
C LEU A 115 -20.94 6.54 2.40
N GLU A 116 -21.67 7.36 3.16
CA GLU A 116 -22.29 6.91 4.41
C GLU A 116 -23.27 5.75 4.16
N LYS A 117 -24.12 5.88 3.14
CA LYS A 117 -25.07 4.82 2.74
C LYS A 117 -24.32 3.56 2.31
N TRP A 118 -23.29 3.71 1.47
CA TRP A 118 -22.49 2.60 0.98
C TRP A 118 -21.83 1.82 2.12
N VAL A 119 -21.18 2.53 3.07
CA VAL A 119 -20.54 1.91 4.25
C VAL A 119 -21.56 1.15 5.10
N ARG A 120 -22.77 1.71 5.31
CA ARG A 120 -23.83 1.05 6.09
C ARG A 120 -24.32 -0.24 5.43
N GLN A 121 -24.39 -0.28 4.11
CA GLN A 121 -24.84 -1.44 3.33
C GLN A 121 -23.78 -2.55 3.27
N HIS A 122 -22.50 -2.19 3.29
CA HIS A 122 -21.38 -3.11 3.10
C HIS A 122 -20.61 -3.40 4.41
N LYS A 123 -21.26 -3.27 5.58
CA LYS A 123 -20.64 -3.59 6.88
C LYS A 123 -20.35 -5.08 7.04
N THR A 124 -19.21 -5.54 6.55
CA THR A 124 -18.48 -6.66 7.14
C THR A 124 -17.34 -6.08 7.95
N ILE A 125 -17.60 -5.70 9.21
CA ILE A 125 -16.54 -5.24 10.11
C ILE A 125 -15.69 -6.46 10.51
N LYS A 126 -14.60 -6.71 9.79
CA LYS A 126 -13.45 -7.39 10.39
C LYS A 126 -12.76 -6.36 11.28
N LYS A 127 -12.50 -6.72 12.55
CA LYS A 127 -11.75 -5.88 13.50
C LYS A 127 -10.46 -5.42 12.83
N VAL A 128 -10.28 -4.10 12.69
CA VAL A 128 -9.00 -3.53 12.28
C VAL A 128 -7.99 -3.87 13.39
N PRO A 129 -6.89 -4.59 13.09
CA PRO A 129 -5.85 -4.81 14.08
C PRO A 129 -5.26 -3.45 14.49
N PRO A 130 -4.80 -3.31 15.74
CA PRO A 130 -4.20 -2.06 16.19
C PRO A 130 -3.06 -1.66 15.26
N PRO A 131 -2.84 -0.36 15.03
CA PRO A 131 -1.78 0.11 14.15
C PRO A 131 -0.47 -0.56 14.56
N VAL A 132 0.20 -1.16 13.57
CA VAL A 132 1.45 -1.90 13.76
C VAL A 132 2.40 -1.01 14.55
N ALA A 133 2.77 -1.46 15.75
CA ALA A 133 3.67 -0.74 16.64
C ALA A 133 4.91 -0.32 15.86
N ALA A 134 5.36 0.93 16.06
CA ALA A 134 6.53 1.49 15.41
C ALA A 134 7.66 0.45 15.36
N ALA A 135 8.16 0.18 14.16
CA ALA A 135 9.26 -0.75 13.96
C ALA A 135 10.38 -0.37 14.94
N LYS A 136 10.76 -1.30 15.82
CA LYS A 136 11.89 -1.10 16.72
C LYS A 136 13.11 -0.79 15.85
N THR A 137 13.64 0.42 15.97
CA THR A 137 14.84 0.84 15.27
C THR A 137 15.97 -0.11 15.65
N VAL A 138 16.67 -0.62 14.63
CA VAL A 138 17.89 -1.39 14.77
C VAL A 138 19.01 -0.41 15.15
N SER A 139 19.03 0.09 16.38
CA SER A 139 20.11 0.97 16.87
C SER A 139 20.72 0.55 18.21
N ASP A 140 20.17 -0.42 18.93
CA ASP A 140 20.64 -0.75 20.29
C ASP A 140 21.56 -1.99 20.40
N LYS A 141 22.24 -2.40 19.31
CA LYS A 141 23.18 -3.55 19.35
C LYS A 141 24.67 -3.21 19.20
N LYS A 142 25.08 -1.96 19.42
CA LYS A 142 26.52 -1.59 19.46
C LYS A 142 26.90 -0.69 20.64
N LYS A 143 26.66 -1.13 21.88
CA LYS A 143 27.41 -0.65 23.07
C LYS A 143 27.47 -1.73 24.15
N SER A 144 28.25 -2.79 23.91
CA SER A 144 28.87 -3.59 24.97
C SER A 144 29.95 -4.51 24.36
N SER A 145 31.14 -3.96 24.19
CA SER A 145 32.41 -4.71 24.15
C SER A 145 33.49 -3.77 24.64
#